data_AF-R8CIR0-F1
#
_entry.id   AF-R8CIR0-F1
#
_cell.length_a   1.000
_cell.length_b   1.000
_cell.length_c   1.000
_cell.angle_alpha   90.00
_cell.angle_beta   90.00
_cell.angle_gamma   90.00
#
_symmetry.space_group_name_H-M   'P 1'
#
loop_
_entity.id
_entity.type
_entity.pdbx_description
1 polymer ?
#
loop_
_entity_poly.entity_id
_entity_poly.type
_entity_poly.pdbx_seq_one_letter_code
_entity_poly.pdbx_strand_id
1 'polypeptide(L)'
;MEQFKIIDEHEKVLAVGVTLKSNITLLEWTSAIKTLSFYDNIEQVKEFVCNRDKGTKLVPLKSKGKDRLREYYLQRNEDFSGVSGTGIVAEGVVMPSGKCIHEWSQSYVISHNIYPNVQSVQHIHGHEGRTIIKFVGEEE
;
A
#
# COMPACT_ATOMS: atom_id res chain seq x y z
N MET A 1 -0.94 8.01 -1.96
CA MET A 1 -2.02 7.17 -1.38
C MET A 1 -2.55 7.82 -0.10
N GLU A 2 -3.81 7.53 0.28
CA GLU A 2 -4.32 7.94 1.60
C GLU A 2 -3.95 6.87 2.63
N GLN A 3 -3.44 7.28 3.78
CA GLN A 3 -3.00 6.35 4.82
C GLN A 3 -3.66 6.72 6.13
N PHE A 4 -4.01 5.71 6.92
CA PHE A 4 -4.75 5.89 8.16
C PHE A 4 -4.40 4.78 9.16
N LYS A 5 -4.86 4.95 10.39
CA LYS A 5 -4.86 3.90 11.41
C LYS A 5 -6.26 3.74 11.98
N ILE A 6 -6.57 2.52 12.41
CA ILE A 6 -7.77 2.23 13.18
C ILE A 6 -7.36 2.11 14.62
N ILE A 7 -8.01 2.85 15.51
CA ILE A 7 -7.73 2.81 16.94
C ILE A 7 -9.00 2.56 17.74
N ASP A 8 -8.86 1.99 18.94
CA ASP A 8 -9.97 1.84 19.89
C ASP A 8 -10.22 3.12 20.70
N GLU A 9 -11.17 3.04 21.64
CA GLU A 9 -11.53 4.12 22.57
C GLU A 9 -10.37 4.55 23.49
N HIS A 10 -9.37 3.70 23.68
CA HIS A 10 -8.17 3.97 24.48
C HIS A 10 -6.97 4.40 23.60
N GLU A 11 -7.23 4.72 22.33
CA GLU A 11 -6.22 5.12 21.34
C GLU A 11 -5.18 4.05 20.99
N LYS A 12 -5.43 2.79 21.35
CA LYS A 12 -4.58 1.68 20.94
C LYS A 12 -4.77 1.41 19.46
N VAL A 13 -3.67 1.29 18.73
CA VAL A 13 -3.69 0.99 17.30
C VAL A 13 -4.05 -0.47 17.05
N LEU A 14 -5.18 -0.69 16.38
CA LEU A 14 -5.71 -2.00 16.00
C LEU A 14 -5.30 -2.42 14.59
N ALA A 15 -5.20 -1.46 13.67
CA ALA A 15 -4.76 -1.71 12.30
C ALA A 15 -4.14 -0.46 11.68
N VAL A 16 -3.29 -0.67 10.68
CA VAL A 16 -2.79 0.39 9.80
C VAL A 16 -3.34 0.14 8.40
N GLY A 17 -3.85 1.18 7.77
CA GLY A 17 -4.54 1.07 6.50
C GLY A 17 -4.03 2.03 5.42
N VAL A 18 -4.28 1.64 4.19
CA VAL A 18 -3.97 2.43 2.98
C VAL A 18 -5.15 2.34 2.01
N THR A 19 -5.52 3.47 1.42
CA THR A 19 -6.37 3.53 0.23
C THR A 19 -5.48 3.80 -0.98
N LEU A 20 -5.49 2.85 -1.91
CA LEU A 20 -4.73 2.89 -3.17
C LEU A 20 -5.40 3.84 -4.16
N LYS A 21 -4.73 4.15 -5.29
CA LYS A 21 -5.31 5.09 -6.27
C LYS A 21 -6.54 4.50 -6.96
N SER A 22 -6.63 3.18 -7.09
CA SER A 22 -7.84 2.52 -7.62
C SER A 22 -9.00 2.46 -6.62
N ASN A 23 -8.97 3.24 -5.53
CA ASN A 23 -9.95 3.27 -4.44
C ASN A 23 -9.95 2.04 -3.51
N ILE A 24 -9.30 0.95 -3.90
CA ILE A 24 -9.14 -0.23 -3.06
C ILE A 24 -8.49 0.14 -1.74
N THR A 25 -9.04 -0.38 -0.64
CA THR A 25 -8.56 -0.11 0.71
C THR A 25 -8.09 -1.39 1.38
N LEU A 26 -6.89 -1.36 1.96
CA LEU A 26 -6.31 -2.48 2.68
C LEU A 26 -6.00 -2.13 4.12
N LEU A 27 -6.13 -3.12 5.00
CA LEU A 27 -5.75 -3.04 6.40
C LEU A 27 -4.73 -4.11 6.73
N GLU A 28 -3.70 -3.75 7.50
CA GLU A 28 -2.90 -4.71 8.24
C GLU A 28 -3.21 -4.61 9.74
N TRP A 29 -3.66 -5.72 10.31
CA TRP A 29 -4.01 -5.80 11.72
C TRP A 29 -2.76 -5.90 12.61
N THR A 30 -2.77 -5.20 13.74
CA THR A 30 -1.65 -5.14 14.69
C THR A 30 -1.58 -6.34 15.63
N SER A 31 -2.50 -7.30 15.51
CA SER A 31 -2.53 -8.52 16.32
C SER A 31 -1.23 -9.35 16.21
N ALA A 32 -1.09 -10.40 17.02
CA ALA A 32 0.04 -11.33 16.92
C ALA A 32 0.15 -11.94 15.51
N ILE A 33 -1.00 -12.16 14.85
CA ILE A 33 -1.09 -12.61 13.47
C ILE A 33 -1.35 -11.38 12.58
N LYS A 34 -0.36 -11.01 11.75
CA LYS A 34 -0.42 -9.84 10.85
C LYS A 34 -1.25 -10.14 9.60
N THR A 35 -2.57 -10.29 9.79
CA THR A 35 -3.52 -10.52 8.71
C THR A 35 -3.73 -9.26 7.89
N LEU A 36 -4.07 -9.46 6.61
CA LEU A 36 -4.49 -8.40 5.71
C LEU A 36 -5.99 -8.54 5.43
N SER A 37 -6.69 -7.40 5.42
CA SER A 37 -8.09 -7.31 4.97
C SER A 37 -8.18 -6.38 3.77
N PHE A 38 -9.07 -6.71 2.85
CA PHE A 38 -9.22 -6.03 1.56
C PHE A 38 -10.68 -5.57 1.42
N TYR A 39 -10.84 -4.32 0.99
CA TYR A 39 -12.14 -3.65 0.84
C TYR A 39 -12.15 -2.88 -0.48
N ASP A 40 -13.33 -2.74 -1.07
CA ASP A 40 -13.49 -2.03 -2.35
C ASP A 40 -13.19 -0.54 -2.20
N ASN A 41 -13.39 0.01 -1.00
CA ASN A 41 -13.17 1.41 -0.67
C ASN A 41 -13.14 1.68 0.84
N ILE A 42 -12.79 2.91 1.19
CA ILE A 42 -12.71 3.36 2.57
C ILE A 42 -14.08 3.44 3.26
N GLU A 43 -15.17 3.58 2.52
CA GLU A 43 -16.52 3.63 3.11
C GLU A 43 -16.91 2.28 3.71
N GLN A 44 -16.56 1.16 3.07
CA GLN A 44 -16.73 -0.17 3.66
C GLN A 44 -15.93 -0.33 4.97
N VAL A 45 -14.73 0.25 5.05
CA VAL A 45 -13.95 0.25 6.30
C VAL A 45 -14.65 1.08 7.38
N LYS A 46 -15.18 2.25 7.03
CA LYS A 46 -15.92 3.10 7.96
C LYS A 46 -17.19 2.41 8.47
N GLU A 47 -17.94 1.76 7.60
CA GLU A 47 -19.20 1.08 7.90
C GLU A 47 -19.01 -0.21 8.69
N PHE A 48 -18.11 -1.08 8.24
CA PHE A 48 -17.98 -2.43 8.78
C PHE A 48 -16.88 -2.58 9.82
N VAL A 49 -15.89 -1.68 9.85
CA VAL A 49 -14.79 -1.75 10.82
C VAL A 49 -14.92 -0.66 11.87
N CYS A 50 -15.07 0.61 11.46
CA CYS A 50 -15.01 1.79 12.34
C CYS A 50 -16.36 2.29 12.86
N ASN A 51 -17.37 1.42 12.99
CA ASN A 51 -18.69 1.86 13.42
C ASN A 51 -18.77 2.12 14.94
N ARG A 52 -19.70 2.99 15.33
CA ARG A 52 -19.85 3.46 16.72
C ARG A 52 -20.04 2.32 17.72
N ASP A 53 -20.74 1.27 17.32
CA ASP A 53 -21.03 0.11 18.18
C ASP A 53 -19.77 -0.70 18.50
N LYS A 54 -18.72 -0.59 17.68
CA LYS A 54 -17.44 -1.28 17.88
C LYS A 54 -16.42 -0.47 18.69
N GLY A 55 -16.72 0.78 19.04
CA GLY A 55 -15.78 1.63 19.79
C GLY A 55 -14.46 1.89 19.06
N THR A 56 -14.46 1.85 17.73
CA THR A 56 -13.27 2.06 16.90
C THR A 56 -13.39 3.30 16.03
N LYS A 57 -12.26 3.95 15.76
CA LYS A 57 -12.20 5.17 14.94
C LYS A 57 -11.08 5.10 13.91
N LEU A 58 -11.37 5.57 12.71
CA LEU A 58 -10.38 5.79 11.65
C LEU A 58 -9.71 7.14 11.87
N VAL A 59 -8.38 7.16 11.89
CA VAL A 59 -7.57 8.38 12.04
C VAL A 59 -6.60 8.49 10.88
N PRO A 60 -6.72 9.51 10.01
CA PRO A 60 -5.78 9.76 8.92
C PRO A 60 -4.36 10.00 9.42
N LEU A 61 -3.36 9.47 8.71
CA LEU A 61 -1.95 9.73 8.97
C LEU A 61 -1.49 10.99 8.24
N LYS A 62 -0.68 11.82 8.91
CA LYS A 62 -0.13 13.04 8.34
C LYS A 62 0.86 12.73 7.21
N SER A 63 0.92 13.58 6.19
CA SER A 63 1.82 13.42 5.02
C SER A 63 3.30 13.37 5.37
N LYS A 64 3.73 14.00 6.47
CA LYS A 64 5.11 13.99 6.97
C LYS A 64 5.23 13.39 8.39
N GLY A 65 4.28 12.52 8.77
CA GLY A 65 4.32 11.83 10.06
C GLY A 65 5.40 10.75 10.10
N LYS A 66 6.05 10.55 11.25
CA LYS A 66 7.04 9.46 11.45
C LYS A 66 6.43 8.07 11.32
N ASP A 67 5.13 8.00 11.53
CA ASP A 67 4.25 6.84 11.47
C ASP A 67 3.69 6.59 10.06
N ARG A 68 4.04 7.42 9.07
CA ARG A 68 3.62 7.24 7.68
C ARG A 68 4.32 6.02 7.07
N LEU A 69 3.55 5.20 6.36
CA LEU A 69 4.06 4.09 5.58
C LEU A 69 4.88 4.58 4.40
N ARG A 70 5.94 3.82 4.06
CA ARG A 70 6.83 4.12 2.93
C ARG A 70 6.14 3.75 1.62
N GLU A 71 5.87 4.75 0.80
CA GLU A 71 5.36 4.58 -0.57
C GLU A 71 6.54 4.41 -1.53
N TYR A 72 6.35 3.59 -2.57
CA TYR A 72 7.30 3.43 -3.65
C TYR A 72 6.59 3.31 -4.99
N TYR A 73 7.34 3.46 -6.08
CA TYR A 73 6.88 3.19 -7.43
C TYR A 73 7.93 2.41 -8.21
N LEU A 74 7.47 1.68 -9.23
CA LEU A 74 8.35 1.03 -10.21
C LEU A 74 8.57 1.99 -11.37
N GLN A 75 9.82 2.39 -11.55
CA GLN A 75 10.27 3.16 -12.69
C GLN A 75 10.86 2.20 -13.72
N ARG A 76 10.18 2.04 -14.86
CA ARG A 76 10.64 1.23 -15.99
C ARG A 76 11.40 2.11 -16.97
N ASN A 77 12.70 1.87 -17.08
CA ASN A 77 13.58 2.60 -17.99
C ASN A 77 13.55 1.99 -19.40
N GLU A 78 13.40 0.67 -19.49
CA GLU A 78 13.32 -0.06 -20.75
C GLU A 78 12.15 -1.06 -20.71
N ASP A 79 11.32 -1.06 -21.75
CA ASP A 79 10.23 -2.03 -21.92
C ASP A 79 10.61 -3.06 -23.00
N PHE A 80 11.28 -4.12 -22.58
CA PHE A 80 11.68 -5.20 -23.49
C PHE A 80 10.51 -6.08 -23.93
N SER A 81 9.44 -6.18 -23.13
CA SER A 81 8.28 -7.03 -23.46
C SER A 81 7.31 -6.34 -24.42
N GLY A 82 7.33 -5.00 -24.48
CA GLY A 82 6.42 -4.19 -25.29
C GLY A 82 4.98 -4.16 -24.75
N VAL A 83 4.77 -4.57 -23.50
CA VAL A 83 3.43 -4.72 -22.90
C VAL A 83 3.02 -3.50 -22.09
N SER A 84 3.96 -2.89 -21.36
CA SER A 84 3.65 -1.97 -20.27
C SER A 84 4.17 -0.55 -20.48
N GLY A 85 4.98 -0.33 -21.49
CA GLY A 85 5.67 0.94 -21.71
C GLY A 85 6.75 1.23 -20.69
N THR A 86 7.36 2.40 -20.85
CA THR A 86 8.37 2.97 -19.94
C THR A 86 7.73 4.04 -19.03
N GLY A 87 8.44 4.46 -17.99
CA GLY A 87 7.95 5.41 -16.99
C GLY A 87 7.51 4.74 -15.70
N ILE A 88 6.63 5.38 -14.95
CA ILE A 88 6.02 4.78 -13.76
C ILE A 88 5.00 3.75 -14.22
N VAL A 89 5.19 2.50 -13.82
CA VAL A 89 4.35 1.38 -14.27
C VAL A 89 3.50 0.77 -13.17
N ALA A 90 3.90 1.01 -11.91
CA ALA A 90 3.16 0.57 -10.74
C ALA A 90 3.56 1.38 -9.50
N GLU A 91 2.71 1.34 -8.49
CA GLU A 91 2.90 2.01 -7.21
C GLU A 91 2.64 1.02 -6.08
N GLY A 92 3.23 1.27 -4.92
CA GLY A 92 3.03 0.42 -3.77
C GLY A 92 3.37 1.08 -2.46
N VAL A 93 3.07 0.36 -1.38
CA VAL A 93 3.35 0.78 -0.01
C VAL A 93 3.88 -0.39 0.80
N VAL A 94 4.83 -0.11 1.68
CA VAL A 94 5.37 -1.09 2.63
C VAL A 94 4.58 -1.02 3.93
N MET A 95 3.90 -2.12 4.25
CA MET A 95 3.12 -2.29 5.48
C MET A 95 4.04 -2.49 6.70
N PRO A 96 3.56 -2.31 7.94
CA PRO A 96 4.37 -2.47 9.15
C PRO A 96 5.07 -3.83 9.25
N SER A 97 4.44 -4.91 8.75
CA SER A 97 5.04 -6.25 8.71
C SER A 97 6.14 -6.44 7.64
N GLY A 98 6.42 -5.42 6.83
CA GLY A 98 7.33 -5.49 5.69
C GLY A 98 6.67 -5.96 4.39
N LYS A 99 5.44 -6.51 4.45
CA LYS A 99 4.67 -6.86 3.25
C LYS A 99 4.46 -5.63 2.38
N CYS A 100 4.50 -5.83 1.08
CA CYS A 100 4.30 -4.77 0.10
C CYS A 100 2.95 -4.96 -0.55
N ILE A 101 2.10 -3.94 -0.48
CA ILE A 101 0.88 -3.86 -1.28
C ILE A 101 1.22 -3.11 -2.55
N HIS A 102 0.86 -3.68 -3.69
CA HIS A 102 1.28 -3.22 -5.01
C HIS A 102 0.07 -3.04 -5.92
N GLU A 103 0.05 -1.97 -6.69
CA GLU A 103 -0.99 -1.62 -7.65
C GLU A 103 -0.38 -1.31 -9.01
N TRP A 104 -0.76 -2.09 -10.01
CA TRP A 104 -0.45 -1.83 -11.42
C TRP A 104 -1.47 -0.84 -11.99
N SER A 105 -1.31 0.44 -11.66
CA SER A 105 -2.28 1.49 -12.01
C SER A 105 -2.06 2.15 -13.37
N GLN A 106 -0.90 1.95 -13.99
CA GLN A 106 -0.48 2.64 -15.22
C GLN A 106 -0.59 1.75 -16.48
N SER A 107 -1.29 0.62 -16.38
CA SER A 107 -1.55 -0.29 -17.50
C SER A 107 -3.03 -0.31 -17.88
N TYR A 108 -3.39 -0.96 -19.00
CA TYR A 108 -4.80 -1.16 -19.39
C TYR A 108 -5.60 -1.95 -18.33
N VAL A 109 -4.92 -2.79 -17.55
CA VAL A 109 -5.54 -3.60 -16.49
C VAL A 109 -5.05 -3.10 -15.14
N ILE A 110 -5.98 -2.68 -14.29
CA ILE A 110 -5.68 -2.44 -12.88
C ILE A 110 -5.63 -3.79 -12.17
N SER A 111 -4.52 -4.08 -11.51
CA SER A 111 -4.36 -5.28 -10.70
C SER A 111 -3.58 -5.00 -9.43
N HIS A 112 -3.84 -5.83 -8.41
CA HIS A 112 -3.25 -5.69 -7.09
C HIS A 112 -2.46 -6.94 -6.73
N ASN A 113 -1.27 -6.76 -6.20
CA ASN A 113 -0.44 -7.86 -5.72
C ASN A 113 0.06 -7.59 -4.30
N ILE A 114 0.28 -8.68 -3.57
CA ILE A 114 0.86 -8.64 -2.23
C ILE A 114 2.17 -9.42 -2.29
N TYR A 115 3.27 -8.77 -1.93
CA TYR A 115 4.59 -9.38 -1.84
C TYR A 115 5.05 -9.44 -0.38
N PRO A 116 5.86 -10.44 0.00
CA PRO A 116 6.32 -10.58 1.38
C PRO A 116 7.27 -9.45 1.80
N ASN A 117 8.01 -8.85 0.86
CA ASN A 117 8.90 -7.71 1.08
C ASN A 117 9.28 -7.03 -0.25
N VAL A 118 9.95 -5.88 -0.14
CA VAL A 118 10.37 -5.07 -1.30
C VAL A 118 11.44 -5.77 -2.15
N GLN A 119 12.27 -6.63 -1.55
CA GLN A 119 13.28 -7.41 -2.26
C GLN A 119 12.63 -8.41 -3.21
N SER A 120 11.50 -9.03 -2.84
CA SER A 120 10.72 -9.87 -3.74
C SER A 120 10.14 -9.09 -4.92
N VAL A 121 9.69 -7.85 -4.69
CA VAL A 121 9.26 -6.95 -5.78
C VAL A 121 10.42 -6.71 -6.74
N GLN A 122 11.60 -6.34 -6.23
CA GLN A 122 12.79 -6.07 -7.05
C GLN A 122 13.27 -7.32 -7.79
N HIS A 123 13.23 -8.48 -7.15
CA HIS A 123 13.67 -9.74 -7.75
C HIS A 123 12.79 -10.14 -8.94
N ILE A 124 11.46 -10.02 -8.79
CA ILE A 124 10.51 -10.42 -9.83
C ILE A 124 10.43 -9.37 -10.95
N HIS A 125 10.38 -8.08 -10.58
CA HIS A 125 10.06 -7.00 -11.52
C HIS A 125 11.26 -6.15 -11.91
N GLY A 126 12.46 -6.42 -11.40
CA GLY A 126 13.63 -5.60 -11.65
C GLY A 126 14.20 -5.70 -13.07
N HIS A 127 13.99 -6.84 -13.73
CA HIS A 127 14.42 -7.11 -15.11
C HIS A 127 15.86 -6.66 -15.43
N GLU A 128 16.83 -7.13 -14.63
CA GLU A 128 18.26 -6.77 -14.75
C GLU A 128 18.53 -5.25 -14.66
N GLY A 129 17.73 -4.52 -13.88
CA GLY A 129 17.87 -3.07 -13.69
C GLY A 129 17.08 -2.23 -14.70
N ARG A 130 16.37 -2.85 -15.64
CA ARG A 130 15.47 -2.15 -16.57
C ARG A 130 14.25 -1.57 -15.87
N THR A 131 13.91 -2.09 -14.70
CA THR A 131 12.91 -1.52 -13.81
C THR A 131 13.51 -1.39 -12.41
N ILE A 132 13.35 -0.23 -11.79
CA ILE A 132 13.92 0.09 -10.48
C ILE A 132 12.82 0.53 -9.52
N ILE A 133 12.99 0.18 -8.25
CA ILE A 133 12.12 0.67 -7.17
C ILE A 133 12.62 2.05 -6.73
N LYS A 134 11.71 3.01 -6.65
CA LYS A 134 11.95 4.36 -6.15
C LYS A 134 11.02 4.66 -4.98
N PHE A 135 11.56 5.08 -3.85
CA PHE A 135 10.75 5.49 -2.69
C PHE A 135 10.31 6.95 -2.83
N VAL A 136 9.07 7.23 -2.45
CA VAL A 136 8.51 8.58 -2.51
C VAL A 136 9.14 9.46 -1.42
N GLY A 137 9.68 10.60 -1.80
CA GLY A 137 10.27 11.58 -0.88
C GLY A 137 11.69 11.27 -0.42
N GLU A 138 12.32 10.21 -0.95
CA GLU A 138 13.77 10.00 -0.88
C GLU A 138 14.36 10.57 -2.19
N GLU A 139 15.15 11.65 -2.10
CA GLU A 139 16.00 12.11 -3.22
C GLU A 139 17.21 11.17 -3.35
N GLU A 140 17.71 10.97 -4.57
CA GLU A 140 18.90 10.14 -4.86
C GLU A 140 20.19 10.67 -4.21
#